data_AF-A0A9E3XV21-F1
#
_entry.id   AF-A0A9E3XV21-F1
#
_cell.length_a   1.000
_cell.length_b   1.000
_cell.length_c   1.000
_cell.angle_alpha   90.00
_cell.angle_beta   90.00
_cell.angle_gamma   90.00
#
_symmetry.space_group_name_H-M   'P 1'
#
loop_
_entity.id
_entity.type
_entity.pdbx_description
1 polymer ?
#
loop_
_entity_poly.entity_id
_entity_poly.type
_entity_poly.pdbx_seq_one_letter_code
_entity_poly.pdbx_strand_id
1 'polypeptide(L)'
;DDPDDVAAPVADDRPAPDPELNADAEAEPEADADAPLAPVVALFAGEIDRPEVDDDALPASAPKATVDDLFARLRAARAEDVAAKAQAATDTGTDEPPNGTADTTTATPAATPSVFDATPEAPVEAAADADDTPFSRREAAITPLIIAGARKLKRVLADEQNDVLHALRRGTADRLEALVPKAAEHIERYAHSIHEELRSAALAGAASLDDREAAAHEREIVKAHALQTALDALADRMVDPLRERLDRAVADAAGDPDELTEHVRAIYREWKTQRIDEHVEDVVRIAFGHGALAVLTPGTPICWAVDPNGPACPDADDNALGGAVAAGQPFPTDHLCAPAHPGCRCLLVRASS
;
A
#
# COMPACT_ATOMS: atom_id res chain seq x y z
N ASP A 1 -13.76 -63.00 -37.22
CA ASP A 1 -15.18 -62.89 -37.56
C ASP A 1 -15.62 -61.46 -37.38
N ASP A 2 -16.15 -60.91 -38.47
CA ASP A 2 -16.67 -59.56 -38.68
C ASP A 2 -17.69 -59.12 -37.60
N PRO A 3 -17.78 -57.81 -37.32
CA PRO A 3 -18.73 -57.02 -38.11
C PRO A 3 -18.29 -55.59 -38.47
N ASP A 4 -18.32 -55.34 -39.78
CA ASP A 4 -18.59 -54.06 -40.44
C ASP A 4 -19.71 -53.25 -39.75
N ASP A 5 -19.34 -52.12 -39.14
CA ASP A 5 -20.23 -50.98 -38.89
C ASP A 5 -19.75 -49.80 -39.75
N VAL A 6 -20.61 -49.43 -40.69
CA VAL A 6 -20.34 -48.48 -41.76
C VAL A 6 -20.56 -47.06 -41.23
N ALA A 7 -19.51 -46.46 -40.67
CA ALA A 7 -19.49 -45.06 -40.31
C ALA A 7 -19.37 -44.18 -41.58
N ALA A 8 -20.42 -43.40 -41.85
CA ALA A 8 -20.44 -42.37 -42.89
C ALA A 8 -19.44 -41.24 -42.57
N PRO A 9 -18.75 -40.65 -43.57
CA PRO A 9 -17.83 -39.54 -43.33
C PRO A 9 -18.60 -38.22 -43.18
N VAL A 10 -18.42 -37.55 -42.04
CA VAL A 10 -18.85 -36.16 -41.83
C VAL A 10 -17.87 -35.26 -42.58
N ALA A 11 -18.40 -34.52 -43.55
CA ALA A 11 -17.65 -33.56 -44.36
C ALA A 11 -17.18 -32.37 -43.50
N ASP A 12 -15.88 -32.10 -43.58
CA ASP A 12 -15.17 -30.95 -43.02
C ASP A 12 -15.52 -29.70 -43.85
N ASP A 13 -16.46 -28.89 -43.36
CA ASP A 13 -16.86 -27.62 -43.97
C ASP A 13 -15.96 -26.50 -43.43
N ARG A 14 -14.70 -26.49 -43.91
CA ARG A 14 -13.76 -25.38 -43.74
C ARG A 14 -13.80 -24.50 -44.99
N PRO A 15 -14.24 -23.23 -44.91
CA PRO A 15 -14.13 -22.32 -46.03
C PRO A 15 -12.65 -21.94 -46.26
N ALA A 16 -12.18 -22.15 -47.48
CA ALA A 16 -10.86 -21.71 -47.94
C ALA A 16 -10.79 -20.17 -48.00
N PRO A 17 -9.62 -19.56 -47.74
CA PRO A 17 -9.44 -18.12 -47.82
C PRO A 17 -9.24 -17.68 -49.28
N ASP A 18 -10.04 -16.73 -49.74
CA ASP A 18 -9.82 -16.05 -51.02
C ASP A 18 -8.84 -14.86 -50.87
N PRO A 19 -8.09 -14.51 -51.93
CA PRO A 19 -6.85 -13.75 -51.85
C PRO A 19 -6.98 -12.26 -52.23
N GLU A 20 -6.05 -11.49 -51.68
CA GLU A 20 -5.44 -10.25 -52.21
C GLU A 20 -6.33 -9.08 -52.67
N LEU A 21 -6.33 -8.02 -51.86
CA LEU A 21 -6.33 -6.63 -52.35
C LEU A 21 -5.24 -5.84 -51.61
N ASN A 22 -4.11 -5.65 -52.30
CA ASN A 22 -3.08 -4.66 -51.99
C ASN A 22 -3.43 -3.34 -52.67
N ALA A 23 -3.39 -2.23 -51.92
CA ALA A 23 -2.86 -0.91 -52.29
C ALA A 23 -3.50 0.16 -51.39
N ASP A 24 -2.77 0.69 -50.42
CA ASP A 24 -2.23 2.04 -50.55
C ASP A 24 -1.28 2.34 -49.38
N ALA A 25 -0.11 2.82 -49.74
CA ALA A 25 0.96 3.23 -48.86
C ALA A 25 0.70 4.66 -48.39
N GLU A 26 0.59 4.87 -47.08
CA GLU A 26 0.75 6.18 -46.48
C GLU A 26 2.01 6.17 -45.61
N ALA A 27 2.90 7.10 -45.93
CA ALA A 27 4.23 7.24 -45.37
C ALA A 27 4.18 7.72 -43.92
N GLU A 28 4.97 7.09 -43.06
CA GLU A 28 5.24 7.59 -41.72
C GLU A 28 6.14 8.83 -41.79
N PRO A 29 5.83 9.93 -41.06
CA PRO A 29 6.78 11.02 -40.90
C PRO A 29 7.82 10.64 -39.85
N GLU A 30 9.09 10.62 -40.26
CA GLU A 30 10.25 10.60 -39.37
C GLU A 30 10.19 11.82 -38.43
N ALA A 31 10.02 11.58 -37.14
CA ALA A 31 10.10 12.60 -36.11
C ALA A 31 11.56 12.78 -35.67
N ASP A 32 12.08 13.95 -36.01
CA ASP A 32 13.38 14.51 -35.68
C ASP A 32 13.76 14.32 -34.20
N ALA A 33 14.92 13.70 -33.99
CA ALA A 33 15.48 13.37 -32.68
C ALA A 33 16.60 14.35 -32.32
N ASP A 34 16.32 15.65 -32.19
CA ASP A 34 17.22 16.60 -31.49
C ASP A 34 16.55 17.93 -31.13
N ALA A 35 15.55 17.92 -30.24
CA ALA A 35 14.99 19.14 -29.65
C ALA A 35 15.28 19.20 -28.14
N PRO A 36 15.90 20.29 -27.61
CA PRO A 36 16.19 20.40 -26.19
C PRO A 36 14.88 20.54 -25.39
N LEU A 37 14.69 19.62 -24.43
CA LEU A 37 13.56 19.64 -23.48
C LEU A 37 13.56 20.94 -22.68
N ALA A 38 12.47 21.71 -22.80
CA ALA A 38 12.26 22.92 -22.02
C ALA A 38 12.04 22.57 -20.52
N PRO A 39 12.54 23.40 -19.59
CA PRO A 39 12.42 23.13 -18.16
C PRO A 39 10.97 23.28 -17.69
N VAL A 40 10.44 22.22 -17.07
CA VAL A 40 9.12 22.22 -16.42
C VAL A 40 9.20 23.08 -15.15
N VAL A 41 8.72 24.31 -15.25
CA VAL A 41 8.50 25.19 -14.08
C VAL A 41 7.22 24.76 -13.39
N ALA A 42 7.32 24.52 -12.08
CA ALA A 42 6.22 24.20 -11.19
C ALA A 42 5.13 25.28 -11.23
N LEU A 43 3.92 24.90 -11.64
CA LEU A 43 2.78 25.82 -11.73
C LEU A 43 1.56 25.21 -11.02
N PHE A 44 1.58 25.21 -9.69
CA PHE A 44 0.38 25.04 -8.85
C PHE A 44 0.51 25.87 -7.57
N ALA A 45 0.28 27.17 -7.71
CA ALA A 45 -0.23 28.04 -6.65
C ALA A 45 -1.40 28.83 -7.25
N GLY A 46 -2.53 28.16 -7.39
CA GLY A 46 -3.80 28.74 -7.83
C GLY A 46 -4.71 28.91 -6.62
N GLU A 47 -4.78 30.15 -6.16
CA GLU A 47 -5.67 30.68 -5.13
C GLU A 47 -7.13 30.43 -5.52
N ILE A 48 -7.93 29.93 -4.57
CA ILE A 48 -9.35 29.63 -4.79
C ILE A 48 -10.12 30.94 -4.67
N ASP A 49 -10.69 31.38 -5.79
CA ASP A 49 -11.63 32.50 -5.88
C ASP A 49 -12.90 32.17 -5.07
N ARG A 50 -13.21 33.00 -4.07
CA ARG A 50 -14.46 32.95 -3.29
C ARG A 50 -15.33 34.12 -3.73
N PRO A 51 -16.65 33.94 -3.91
CA PRO A 51 -17.52 35.04 -4.29
C PRO A 51 -17.63 36.07 -3.16
N GLU A 52 -17.50 37.35 -3.52
CA GLU A 52 -17.71 38.51 -2.67
C GLU A 52 -19.15 38.53 -2.13
N VAL A 53 -19.27 38.61 -0.81
CA VAL A 53 -20.52 38.91 -0.11
C VAL A 53 -20.28 40.22 0.64
N ASP A 54 -20.99 41.26 0.24
CA ASP A 54 -21.11 42.52 0.99
C ASP A 54 -21.78 42.23 2.34
N ASP A 55 -21.09 42.54 3.45
CA ASP A 55 -21.70 42.66 4.76
C ASP A 55 -21.03 43.79 5.56
N ASP A 56 -21.84 44.82 5.84
CA ASP A 56 -21.53 45.96 6.67
C ASP A 56 -21.44 45.56 8.16
N ALA A 57 -20.37 46.05 8.82
CA ALA A 57 -20.27 46.45 10.23
C ALA A 57 -20.64 45.47 11.38
N LEU A 58 -19.62 44.82 11.99
CA LEU A 58 -19.59 44.43 13.41
C LEU A 58 -18.15 44.44 14.00
N PRO A 59 -17.96 44.67 15.32
CA PRO A 59 -16.70 45.17 15.91
C PRO A 59 -15.60 44.10 16.09
N ALA A 60 -14.35 44.57 16.06
CA ALA A 60 -13.12 43.79 16.17
C ALA A 60 -13.09 42.83 17.38
N SER A 61 -13.12 41.53 17.10
CA SER A 61 -12.85 40.47 18.07
C SER A 61 -11.34 40.31 18.29
N ALA A 62 -10.92 40.18 19.54
CA ALA A 62 -9.54 39.91 19.95
C ALA A 62 -8.96 38.64 19.28
N PRO A 63 -7.63 38.56 19.08
CA PRO A 63 -7.00 37.44 18.40
C PRO A 63 -7.18 36.14 19.21
N LYS A 64 -7.69 35.09 18.56
CA LYS A 64 -7.80 33.76 19.15
C LYS A 64 -6.41 33.12 19.17
N ALA A 65 -5.99 32.64 20.35
CA ALA A 65 -4.73 31.94 20.55
C ALA A 65 -4.61 30.76 19.57
N THR A 66 -3.49 30.70 18.88
CA THR A 66 -3.19 29.64 17.91
C THR A 66 -2.61 28.43 18.62
N VAL A 67 -2.63 27.27 17.96
CA VAL A 67 -2.03 26.04 18.47
C VAL A 67 -0.52 26.23 18.73
N ASP A 68 0.14 27.06 17.93
CA ASP A 68 1.56 27.40 18.09
C ASP A 68 1.82 28.18 19.38
N ASP A 69 0.90 29.05 19.82
CA ASP A 69 1.00 29.76 21.10
C ASP A 69 0.90 28.79 22.29
N LEU A 70 0.12 27.71 22.14
CA LEU A 70 0.01 26.66 23.15
C LEU A 70 1.33 25.87 23.27
N PHE A 71 1.94 25.50 22.14
CA PHE A 71 3.22 24.80 22.12
C PHE A 71 4.39 25.68 22.58
N ALA A 72 4.35 26.98 22.30
CA ALA A 72 5.32 27.94 22.83
C ALA A 72 5.24 28.02 24.36
N ARG A 73 4.02 28.08 24.92
CA ARG A 73 3.80 28.07 26.37
C ARG A 73 4.24 26.75 27.03
N LEU A 74 4.00 25.61 26.39
CA LEU A 74 4.40 24.31 26.92
C LEU A 74 5.93 24.14 26.95
N ARG A 75 6.63 24.69 25.95
CA ARG A 75 8.10 24.73 25.91
C ARG A 75 8.69 25.66 26.96
N ALA A 76 8.08 26.82 27.18
CA ALA A 76 8.51 27.76 28.22
C ALA A 76 8.37 27.15 29.64
N ALA A 77 7.23 26.51 29.94
CA ALA A 77 7.01 25.87 31.24
C ALA A 77 8.02 24.74 31.51
N ARG A 78 8.37 23.93 30.49
CA ARG A 78 9.40 22.88 30.62
C ARG A 78 10.80 23.44 30.85
N ALA A 79 11.13 24.58 30.24
CA ALA A 79 12.43 25.22 30.44
C ALA A 79 12.58 25.75 31.87
N GLU A 80 11.50 26.28 32.45
CA GLU A 80 11.45 26.74 33.84
C GLU A 80 11.56 25.56 34.83
N ASP A 81 10.88 24.44 34.58
CA ASP A 81 10.99 23.23 35.41
C ASP A 81 12.40 22.63 35.40
N VAL A 82 13.08 22.64 34.24
CA VAL A 82 14.46 22.16 34.12
C VAL A 82 15.44 23.11 34.81
N ALA A 83 15.23 24.42 34.72
CA ALA A 83 16.06 25.42 35.42
C ALA A 83 15.89 25.32 36.96
N ALA A 84 14.66 25.12 37.44
CA ALA A 84 14.38 24.93 38.86
C ALA A 84 15.04 23.64 39.41
N LYS A 85 15.02 22.57 38.63
CA LYS A 85 15.64 21.28 39.00
C LYS A 85 17.18 21.36 38.98
N ALA A 86 17.76 22.18 38.11
CA ALA A 86 19.20 22.44 38.08
C ALA A 86 19.66 23.31 39.27
N GLN A 87 18.84 24.29 39.69
CA GLN A 87 19.15 25.14 40.85
C GLN A 87 19.00 24.40 42.19
N ALA A 88 18.06 23.46 42.28
CA ALA A 88 17.92 22.59 43.45
C ALA A 88 19.10 21.61 43.65
N ALA A 89 19.87 21.33 42.59
CA ALA A 89 21.04 20.45 42.64
C ALA A 89 22.34 21.16 43.05
N THR A 90 22.35 22.50 43.12
CA THR A 90 23.56 23.31 43.39
C THR A 90 23.62 23.91 44.79
N ASP A 91 22.61 23.68 45.65
CA ASP A 91 22.47 24.39 46.94
C ASP A 91 22.77 23.53 48.19
N THR A 92 23.50 22.42 48.04
CA THR A 92 24.09 21.71 49.19
C THR A 92 25.59 21.94 49.27
N GLY A 93 25.95 23.11 49.80
CA GLY A 93 26.85 23.25 50.96
C GLY A 93 28.27 22.71 50.85
N THR A 94 29.18 23.63 50.50
CA THR A 94 30.59 23.72 50.90
C THR A 94 30.84 23.39 52.38
N ASP A 95 31.88 22.61 52.68
CA ASP A 95 32.77 22.90 53.83
C ASP A 95 34.20 22.36 53.57
N GLU A 96 35.19 23.22 53.80
CA GLU A 96 36.62 23.07 53.51
C GLU A 96 37.44 23.47 54.79
N PRO A 97 38.67 22.94 55.02
CA PRO A 97 39.00 21.78 55.85
C PRO A 97 39.59 22.18 57.24
N PRO A 98 40.21 21.26 58.01
CA PRO A 98 41.67 21.37 58.05
C PRO A 98 42.43 20.03 58.11
N ASN A 99 43.71 20.19 57.78
CA ASN A 99 44.81 19.24 57.64
C ASN A 99 45.14 18.45 58.92
N GLY A 100 45.58 17.19 58.79
CA GLY A 100 46.11 16.41 59.91
C GLY A 100 46.37 14.93 59.59
N THR A 101 47.64 14.58 59.41
CA THR A 101 48.21 13.23 59.31
C THR A 101 48.01 12.38 60.57
N ALA A 102 47.58 11.12 60.44
CA ALA A 102 48.12 9.93 61.15
C ALA A 102 47.27 8.65 60.91
N ASP A 103 47.96 7.63 60.43
CA ASP A 103 48.00 6.21 60.84
C ASP A 103 46.83 5.49 61.56
N THR A 104 46.71 4.19 61.24
CA THR A 104 46.22 3.07 62.07
C THR A 104 44.72 2.71 62.09
N THR A 105 44.43 1.61 61.37
CA THR A 105 43.72 0.37 61.77
C THR A 105 42.32 0.41 62.43
N THR A 106 41.52 -0.56 61.95
CA THR A 106 40.43 -1.32 62.62
C THR A 106 38.98 -0.82 62.55
N ALA A 107 38.20 -1.63 61.81
CA ALA A 107 36.84 -2.12 62.10
C ALA A 107 35.70 -1.12 62.32
N THR A 108 34.76 -1.12 61.37
CA THR A 108 33.37 -0.67 61.57
C THR A 108 32.38 -1.70 60.98
N PRO A 109 31.20 -1.92 61.59
CA PRO A 109 30.24 -2.96 61.24
C PRO A 109 29.26 -2.52 60.13
N ALA A 110 28.60 -3.53 59.55
CA ALA A 110 27.35 -3.54 58.79
C ALA A 110 26.67 -2.21 58.44
N ALA A 111 26.63 -1.91 57.14
CA ALA A 111 25.71 -0.96 56.52
C ALA A 111 24.85 -1.70 55.47
N THR A 112 23.56 -1.42 55.51
CA THR A 112 22.50 -1.83 54.59
C THR A 112 22.82 -1.52 53.11
N PRO A 113 22.33 -2.31 52.13
CA PRO A 113 22.62 -2.08 50.73
C PRO A 113 21.97 -0.77 50.24
N SER A 114 22.81 0.12 49.74
CA SER A 114 22.43 1.34 49.03
C SER A 114 21.94 0.97 47.62
N VAL A 115 20.82 1.56 47.19
CA VAL A 115 20.14 1.34 45.89
C VAL A 115 20.87 2.05 44.73
N PHE A 116 22.20 2.21 44.82
CA PHE A 116 23.00 2.95 43.86
C PHE A 116 24.27 2.22 43.43
N ASP A 117 24.27 0.89 43.47
CA ASP A 117 25.26 0.14 42.68
C ASP A 117 24.79 0.08 41.22
N ALA A 118 25.59 0.69 40.35
CA ALA A 118 25.43 0.64 38.92
C ALA A 118 25.38 -0.83 38.46
N THR A 119 24.26 -1.22 37.87
CA THR A 119 24.15 -2.50 37.17
C THR A 119 25.25 -2.56 36.12
N PRO A 120 26.09 -3.62 36.07
CA PRO A 120 27.09 -3.73 35.04
C PRO A 120 26.39 -3.72 33.68
N GLU A 121 26.79 -2.76 32.85
CA GLU A 121 26.27 -2.58 31.51
C GLU A 121 26.38 -3.89 30.75
N ALA A 122 25.23 -4.50 30.49
CA ALA A 122 25.14 -5.68 29.65
C ALA A 122 25.79 -5.33 28.31
N PRO A 123 26.61 -6.22 27.73
CA PRO A 123 27.19 -5.97 26.42
C PRO A 123 26.07 -5.64 25.43
N VAL A 124 26.06 -4.40 24.92
CA VAL A 124 25.34 -4.01 23.71
C VAL A 124 26.03 -4.69 22.53
N GLU A 125 25.84 -5.99 22.42
CA GLU A 125 26.15 -6.73 21.21
C GLU A 125 25.01 -6.51 20.20
N ALA A 126 25.38 -5.83 19.11
CA ALA A 126 24.72 -5.82 17.80
C ALA A 126 23.28 -5.28 17.67
N ALA A 127 23.13 -3.95 17.75
CA ALA A 127 21.95 -3.25 17.19
C ALA A 127 22.10 -2.89 15.68
N ALA A 128 23.11 -3.44 15.00
CA ALA A 128 23.42 -3.10 13.60
C ALA A 128 22.88 -4.11 12.56
N ASP A 129 22.37 -5.26 12.98
CA ASP A 129 21.82 -6.33 12.09
C ASP A 129 20.31 -6.55 12.24
N ALA A 130 19.61 -5.75 13.06
CA ALA A 130 18.18 -5.92 13.32
C ALA A 130 17.27 -5.46 12.15
N ASP A 131 17.81 -4.70 11.18
CA ASP A 131 17.02 -4.06 10.12
C ASP A 131 17.02 -4.81 8.77
N ASP A 132 17.78 -5.89 8.58
CA ASP A 132 17.85 -6.63 7.29
C ASP A 132 17.10 -7.98 7.31
N THR A 133 15.82 -7.93 7.68
CA THR A 133 14.91 -9.08 7.61
C THR A 133 14.24 -9.18 6.23
N PRO A 134 13.73 -10.37 5.83
CA PRO A 134 12.89 -10.48 4.63
C PRO A 134 11.68 -9.52 4.64
N PHE A 135 11.12 -9.26 5.83
CA PHE A 135 9.98 -8.34 6.00
C PHE A 135 10.38 -6.88 5.76
N SER A 136 11.47 -6.40 6.36
CA SER A 136 11.95 -5.02 6.16
C SER A 136 12.36 -4.77 4.71
N ARG A 137 12.99 -5.74 4.03
CA ARG A 137 13.28 -5.67 2.59
C ARG A 137 12.01 -5.57 1.75
N ARG A 138 10.98 -6.38 2.04
CA ARG A 138 9.68 -6.28 1.36
C ARG A 138 9.06 -4.90 1.58
N GLU A 139 8.93 -4.45 2.83
CA GLU A 139 8.29 -3.16 3.13
C GLU A 139 9.01 -2.00 2.44
N ALA A 140 10.34 -2.00 2.44
CA ALA A 140 11.13 -1.00 1.72
C ALA A 140 10.84 -1.00 0.20
N ALA A 141 10.66 -2.18 -0.40
CA ALA A 141 10.34 -2.32 -1.82
C ALA A 141 8.90 -1.89 -2.16
N ILE A 142 7.91 -2.25 -1.34
CA ILE A 142 6.49 -2.04 -1.69
C ILE A 142 5.91 -0.72 -1.18
N THR A 143 6.46 -0.11 -0.13
CA THR A 143 5.92 1.15 0.43
C THR A 143 5.81 2.28 -0.62
N PRO A 144 6.83 2.55 -1.45
CA PRO A 144 6.72 3.56 -2.50
C PRO A 144 5.63 3.22 -3.54
N LEU A 145 5.44 1.93 -3.83
CA LEU A 145 4.44 1.44 -4.79
C LEU A 145 3.03 1.59 -4.24
N ILE A 146 2.81 1.30 -2.96
CA ILE A 146 1.54 1.52 -2.24
C ILE A 146 1.14 2.99 -2.32
N ILE A 147 2.07 3.90 -1.99
CA ILE A 147 1.82 5.36 -2.03
C ILE A 147 1.51 5.82 -3.46
N ALA A 148 2.29 5.35 -4.44
CA ALA A 148 2.07 5.68 -5.85
C ALA A 148 0.70 5.16 -6.36
N GLY A 149 0.38 3.90 -6.07
CA GLY A 149 -0.88 3.25 -6.42
C GLY A 149 -2.08 3.97 -5.81
N ALA A 150 -2.04 4.26 -4.51
CA ALA A 150 -3.08 5.03 -3.81
C ALA A 150 -3.34 6.38 -4.51
N ARG A 151 -2.27 7.11 -4.84
CA ARG A 151 -2.37 8.40 -5.51
C ARG A 151 -3.00 8.29 -6.91
N LYS A 152 -2.62 7.27 -7.69
CA LYS A 152 -3.18 7.05 -9.03
C LYS A 152 -4.65 6.67 -8.97
N LEU A 153 -5.03 5.74 -8.10
CA LEU A 153 -6.43 5.35 -7.89
C LEU A 153 -7.29 6.52 -7.42
N LYS A 154 -6.78 7.36 -6.50
CA LYS A 154 -7.47 8.58 -6.05
C LYS A 154 -7.66 9.59 -7.17
N ARG A 155 -6.78 9.63 -8.17
CA ARG A 155 -6.94 10.47 -9.37
C ARG A 155 -8.02 9.89 -10.28
N VAL A 156 -8.00 8.59 -10.55
CA VAL A 156 -9.06 7.91 -11.32
C VAL A 156 -10.44 8.16 -10.70
N LEU A 157 -10.59 8.03 -9.37
CA LEU A 157 -11.84 8.36 -8.68
C LEU A 157 -12.26 9.82 -8.84
N ALA A 158 -11.31 10.75 -8.80
CA ALA A 158 -11.62 12.18 -8.91
C ALA A 158 -12.10 12.52 -10.33
N ASP A 159 -11.43 11.98 -11.35
CA ASP A 159 -11.81 12.17 -12.75
C ASP A 159 -13.18 11.54 -13.03
N GLU A 160 -13.40 10.31 -12.54
CA GLU A 160 -14.70 9.64 -12.65
C GLU A 160 -15.81 10.39 -11.91
N GLN A 161 -15.56 10.89 -10.70
CA GLN A 161 -16.53 11.72 -9.98
C GLN A 161 -16.89 12.97 -10.79
N ASN A 162 -15.92 13.62 -11.44
CA ASN A 162 -16.19 14.79 -12.27
C ASN A 162 -17.07 14.45 -13.47
N ASP A 163 -16.82 13.33 -14.13
CA ASP A 163 -17.62 12.83 -15.25
C ASP A 163 -19.05 12.49 -14.83
N VAL A 164 -19.20 11.76 -13.72
CA VAL A 164 -20.50 11.38 -13.14
C VAL A 164 -21.30 12.64 -12.77
N LEU A 165 -20.69 13.59 -12.05
CA LEU A 165 -21.36 14.84 -11.68
C LEU A 165 -21.70 15.68 -12.92
N HIS A 166 -20.90 15.61 -13.98
CA HIS A 166 -21.23 16.25 -15.24
C HIS A 166 -22.44 15.57 -15.91
N ALA A 167 -22.52 14.24 -15.91
CA ALA A 167 -23.65 13.51 -16.47
C ALA A 167 -24.97 13.83 -15.72
N LEU A 168 -24.90 13.91 -14.39
CA LEU A 168 -26.03 14.33 -13.55
C LEU A 168 -26.49 15.76 -13.85
N ARG A 169 -25.56 16.72 -13.98
CA ARG A 169 -25.90 18.11 -14.35
C ARG A 169 -26.58 18.24 -15.71
N ARG A 170 -26.30 17.34 -16.66
CA ARG A 170 -26.96 17.32 -17.97
C ARG A 170 -28.33 16.64 -17.94
N GLY A 171 -28.73 16.02 -16.83
CA GLY A 171 -29.97 15.25 -16.71
C GLY A 171 -29.96 13.96 -17.55
N THR A 172 -28.79 13.46 -17.94
CA THR A 172 -28.65 12.30 -18.82
C THR A 172 -28.45 10.98 -18.07
N ALA A 173 -28.39 11.01 -16.74
CA ALA A 173 -28.03 9.84 -15.95
C ALA A 173 -29.06 9.56 -14.84
N ASP A 174 -29.90 8.56 -15.09
CA ASP A 174 -30.97 8.05 -14.22
C ASP A 174 -30.78 6.57 -13.85
N ARG A 175 -29.68 5.96 -14.30
CA ARG A 175 -29.32 4.55 -14.12
C ARG A 175 -27.81 4.40 -14.00
N LEU A 176 -27.33 3.31 -13.38
CA LEU A 176 -25.91 3.06 -13.19
C LEU A 176 -25.10 3.14 -14.50
N GLU A 177 -25.60 2.55 -15.58
CA GLU A 177 -24.91 2.52 -16.88
C GLU A 177 -24.80 3.88 -17.56
N ALA A 178 -25.56 4.88 -17.09
CA ALA A 178 -25.44 6.25 -17.55
C ALA A 178 -24.43 7.06 -16.70
N LEU A 179 -24.06 6.57 -15.52
CA LEU A 179 -23.08 7.18 -14.62
C LEU A 179 -21.67 6.66 -14.90
N VAL A 180 -21.52 5.34 -15.02
CA VAL A 180 -20.21 4.67 -15.14
C VAL A 180 -20.19 3.69 -16.31
N PRO A 181 -19.00 3.35 -16.85
CA PRO A 181 -18.87 2.34 -17.90
C PRO A 181 -19.41 0.97 -17.49
N LYS A 182 -19.43 0.03 -18.43
CA LYS A 182 -19.72 -1.38 -18.14
C LYS A 182 -18.69 -1.93 -17.15
N ALA A 183 -19.07 -2.96 -16.38
CA ALA A 183 -18.25 -3.50 -15.29
C ALA A 183 -16.81 -3.82 -15.73
N ALA A 184 -16.63 -4.54 -16.84
CA ALA A 184 -15.29 -4.89 -17.35
C ALA A 184 -14.43 -3.65 -17.67
N GLU A 185 -14.98 -2.69 -18.42
CA GLU A 185 -14.30 -1.43 -18.77
C GLU A 185 -14.00 -0.58 -17.53
N HIS A 186 -14.89 -0.63 -16.53
CA HIS A 186 -14.72 0.08 -15.27
C HIS A 186 -13.57 -0.52 -14.47
N ILE A 187 -13.53 -1.85 -14.31
CA ILE A 187 -12.41 -2.56 -13.65
C ILE A 187 -11.10 -2.29 -14.39
N GLU A 188 -11.10 -2.41 -15.73
CA GLU A 188 -9.91 -2.21 -16.56
C GLU A 188 -9.31 -0.82 -16.39
N ARG A 189 -10.15 0.23 -16.27
CA ARG A 189 -9.68 1.61 -16.02
C ARG A 189 -8.87 1.71 -14.72
N TYR A 190 -9.32 1.08 -13.65
CA TYR A 190 -8.62 1.10 -12.35
C TYR A 190 -7.37 0.22 -12.39
N ALA A 191 -7.49 -1.00 -12.94
CA ALA A 191 -6.38 -1.94 -13.12
C ALA A 191 -5.24 -1.33 -13.93
N HIS A 192 -5.55 -0.74 -15.09
CA HIS A 192 -4.58 -0.09 -15.96
C HIS A 192 -3.82 1.03 -15.25
N SER A 193 -4.50 1.79 -14.39
CA SER A 193 -3.87 2.92 -13.68
C SER A 193 -2.73 2.49 -12.75
N ILE A 194 -2.79 1.31 -12.14
CA ILE A 194 -1.80 0.82 -11.17
C ILE A 194 -0.99 -0.38 -11.67
N HIS A 195 -1.14 -0.76 -12.94
CA HIS A 195 -0.50 -1.95 -13.49
C HIS A 195 1.02 -1.97 -13.25
N GLU A 196 1.71 -0.84 -13.49
CA GLU A 196 3.16 -0.75 -13.30
C GLU A 196 3.58 -0.88 -11.83
N GLU A 197 2.77 -0.40 -10.88
CA GLU A 197 3.03 -0.61 -9.44
C GLU A 197 2.89 -2.08 -9.06
N LEU A 198 1.86 -2.77 -9.56
CA LEU A 198 1.65 -4.19 -9.29
C LEU A 198 2.74 -5.05 -9.93
N ARG A 199 3.11 -4.74 -11.17
CA ARG A 199 4.23 -5.36 -11.88
C ARG A 199 5.54 -5.19 -11.10
N SER A 200 5.84 -3.98 -10.65
CA SER A 200 7.03 -3.69 -9.84
C SER A 200 7.04 -4.45 -8.51
N ALA A 201 5.87 -4.59 -7.86
CA ALA A 201 5.73 -5.36 -6.64
C ALA A 201 5.98 -6.86 -6.88
N ALA A 202 5.44 -7.41 -7.97
CA ALA A 202 5.68 -8.80 -8.36
C ALA A 202 7.16 -9.06 -8.68
N LEU A 203 7.83 -8.14 -9.38
CA LEU A 203 9.28 -8.22 -9.63
C LEU A 203 10.09 -8.19 -8.32
N ALA A 204 9.71 -7.34 -7.36
CA ALA A 204 10.35 -7.32 -6.05
C ALA A 204 10.12 -8.63 -5.28
N GLY A 205 8.92 -9.23 -5.40
CA GLY A 205 8.60 -10.54 -4.87
C GLY A 205 9.47 -11.63 -5.47
N ALA A 206 9.58 -11.67 -6.79
CA ALA A 206 10.43 -12.59 -7.54
C ALA A 206 11.90 -12.50 -7.09
N ALA A 207 12.45 -11.28 -7.05
CA ALA A 207 13.82 -11.02 -6.60
C ALA A 207 14.08 -11.41 -5.14
N SER A 208 13.02 -11.52 -4.30
CA SER A 208 13.17 -11.96 -2.91
C SER A 208 13.48 -13.46 -2.76
N LEU A 209 13.15 -14.27 -3.79
CA LEU A 209 13.33 -15.72 -3.77
C LEU A 209 14.17 -16.26 -4.92
N ASP A 210 14.69 -15.42 -5.82
CA ASP A 210 15.44 -15.84 -7.00
C ASP A 210 16.41 -14.76 -7.49
N ASP A 211 17.69 -15.11 -7.62
CA ASP A 211 18.78 -14.17 -7.95
C ASP A 211 18.97 -13.91 -9.46
N ARG A 212 18.10 -14.43 -10.32
CA ARG A 212 18.17 -14.15 -11.76
C ARG A 212 17.87 -12.68 -12.04
N GLU A 213 18.21 -12.24 -13.24
CA GLU A 213 17.94 -10.87 -13.67
C GLU A 213 16.43 -10.60 -13.81
N ALA A 214 16.04 -9.33 -13.63
CA ALA A 214 14.64 -8.89 -13.71
C ALA A 214 13.93 -9.31 -15.01
N ALA A 215 14.65 -9.38 -16.14
CA ALA A 215 14.07 -9.84 -17.40
C ALA A 215 13.64 -11.32 -17.37
N ALA A 216 14.32 -12.16 -16.58
CA ALA A 216 13.89 -13.54 -16.36
C ALA A 216 12.68 -13.61 -15.44
N HIS A 217 12.65 -12.81 -14.37
CA HIS A 217 11.50 -12.69 -13.48
C HIS A 217 10.25 -12.25 -14.22
N GLU A 218 10.35 -11.22 -15.05
CA GLU A 218 9.24 -10.71 -15.87
C GLU A 218 8.61 -11.82 -16.71
N ARG A 219 9.43 -12.65 -17.37
CA ARG A 219 8.94 -13.76 -18.20
C ARG A 219 8.14 -14.78 -17.39
N GLU A 220 8.62 -15.15 -16.21
CA GLU A 220 7.89 -16.10 -15.35
C GLU A 220 6.62 -15.48 -14.75
N ILE A 221 6.65 -14.20 -14.37
CA ILE A 221 5.48 -13.45 -13.88
C ILE A 221 4.36 -13.44 -14.94
N VAL A 222 4.71 -13.11 -16.19
CA VAL A 222 3.75 -13.10 -17.30
C VAL A 222 3.21 -14.50 -17.58
N LYS A 223 4.09 -15.51 -17.65
CA LYS A 223 3.72 -16.91 -17.90
C LYS A 223 2.80 -17.48 -16.82
N ALA A 224 3.01 -17.09 -15.57
CA ALA A 224 2.23 -17.54 -14.42
C ALA A 224 0.95 -16.72 -14.20
N HIS A 225 0.71 -15.66 -14.99
CA HIS A 225 -0.36 -14.69 -14.75
C HIS A 225 -0.36 -14.14 -13.32
N ALA A 226 0.83 -13.87 -12.77
CA ALA A 226 1.01 -13.61 -11.33
C ALA A 226 0.29 -12.35 -10.83
N LEU A 227 -0.09 -11.43 -11.73
CA LEU A 227 -0.85 -10.24 -11.37
C LEU A 227 -2.36 -10.49 -11.26
N GLN A 228 -2.88 -11.60 -11.81
CA GLN A 228 -4.33 -11.81 -11.94
C GLN A 228 -5.04 -11.75 -10.59
N THR A 229 -4.53 -12.46 -9.57
CA THR A 229 -5.14 -12.44 -8.22
C THR A 229 -5.19 -11.04 -7.61
N ALA A 230 -4.17 -10.21 -7.87
CA ALA A 230 -4.16 -8.83 -7.37
C ALA A 230 -5.19 -7.96 -8.11
N LEU A 231 -5.33 -8.16 -9.42
CA LEU A 231 -6.33 -7.47 -10.25
C LEU A 231 -7.76 -7.89 -9.88
N ASP A 232 -7.99 -9.18 -9.59
CA ASP A 232 -9.26 -9.70 -9.11
C ASP A 232 -9.59 -9.09 -7.74
N ALA A 233 -8.62 -9.05 -6.82
CA ALA A 233 -8.81 -8.40 -5.52
C ALA A 233 -9.10 -6.89 -5.65
N LEU A 234 -8.53 -6.20 -6.63
CA LEU A 234 -8.84 -4.80 -6.93
C LEU A 234 -10.31 -4.64 -7.37
N ALA A 235 -10.76 -5.51 -8.27
CA ALA A 235 -12.14 -5.54 -8.75
C ALA A 235 -13.11 -5.81 -7.59
N ASP A 236 -12.94 -6.94 -6.92
CA ASP A 236 -13.84 -7.47 -5.90
C ASP A 236 -13.95 -6.55 -4.67
N ARG A 237 -12.85 -5.90 -4.27
CA ARG A 237 -12.79 -5.14 -3.00
C ARG A 237 -13.00 -3.65 -3.18
N MET A 238 -12.78 -3.11 -4.38
CA MET A 238 -12.89 -1.67 -4.61
C MET A 238 -13.91 -1.29 -5.67
N VAL A 239 -13.88 -1.91 -6.85
CA VAL A 239 -14.66 -1.47 -8.00
C VAL A 239 -16.08 -1.98 -7.90
N ASP A 240 -16.29 -3.27 -7.65
CA ASP A 240 -17.63 -3.85 -7.55
C ASP A 240 -18.42 -3.26 -6.37
N PRO A 241 -17.85 -3.11 -5.16
CA PRO A 241 -18.55 -2.45 -4.06
C PRO A 241 -18.87 -0.97 -4.34
N LEU A 242 -18.05 -0.26 -5.13
CA LEU A 242 -18.36 1.10 -5.58
C LEU A 242 -19.58 1.10 -6.47
N ARG A 243 -19.60 0.20 -7.46
CA ARG A 243 -20.71 0.05 -8.42
C ARG A 243 -22.02 -0.27 -7.71
N GLU A 244 -22.01 -1.24 -6.79
CA GLU A 244 -23.18 -1.60 -6.00
C GLU A 244 -23.73 -0.43 -5.18
N ARG A 245 -22.85 0.43 -4.66
CA ARG A 245 -23.28 1.61 -3.91
C ARG A 245 -23.82 2.72 -4.79
N LEU A 246 -23.22 2.95 -5.96
CA LEU A 246 -23.74 3.88 -6.94
C LEU A 246 -25.12 3.44 -7.44
N ASP A 247 -25.29 2.14 -7.71
CA ASP A 247 -26.58 1.56 -8.13
C ASP A 247 -27.65 1.75 -7.06
N ARG A 248 -27.31 1.45 -5.80
CA ARG A 248 -28.20 1.70 -4.66
C ARG A 248 -28.56 3.18 -4.51
N ALA A 249 -27.60 4.08 -4.67
CA ALA A 249 -27.86 5.52 -4.61
C ALA A 249 -28.82 6.00 -5.70
N VAL A 250 -28.74 5.43 -6.91
CA VAL A 250 -29.71 5.68 -7.98
C VAL A 250 -31.11 5.21 -7.59
N ALA A 251 -31.22 4.00 -7.03
CA ALA A 251 -32.50 3.47 -6.59
C ALA A 251 -33.12 4.29 -5.44
N ASP A 252 -32.31 4.68 -4.45
CA ASP A 252 -32.74 5.42 -3.26
C ASP A 252 -33.20 6.84 -3.60
N ALA A 253 -32.53 7.52 -4.54
CA ALA A 253 -32.90 8.86 -4.97
C ALA A 253 -34.27 8.93 -5.67
N ALA A 254 -34.82 7.79 -6.13
CA ALA A 254 -36.17 7.70 -6.71
C ALA A 254 -36.46 8.73 -7.84
N GLY A 255 -35.42 9.14 -8.59
CA GLY A 255 -35.51 10.14 -9.65
C GLY A 255 -35.27 11.59 -9.23
N ASP A 256 -34.94 11.87 -7.96
CA ASP A 256 -34.50 13.18 -7.48
C ASP A 256 -33.01 13.41 -7.83
N PRO A 257 -32.69 14.35 -8.75
CA PRO A 257 -31.32 14.60 -9.16
C PRO A 257 -30.44 15.23 -8.08
N ASP A 258 -31.04 16.00 -7.17
CA ASP A 258 -30.30 16.69 -6.10
C ASP A 258 -29.91 15.68 -5.02
N GLU A 259 -30.83 14.79 -4.64
CA GLU A 259 -30.56 13.67 -3.73
C GLU A 259 -29.48 12.72 -4.30
N LEU A 260 -29.61 12.32 -5.58
CA LEU A 260 -28.60 11.48 -6.24
C LEU A 260 -27.23 12.14 -6.25
N THR A 261 -27.18 13.45 -6.51
CA THR A 261 -25.93 14.21 -6.51
C THR A 261 -25.27 14.24 -5.12
N GLU A 262 -26.06 14.38 -4.04
CA GLU A 262 -25.55 14.31 -2.67
C GLU A 262 -24.98 12.93 -2.34
N HIS A 263 -25.72 11.86 -2.65
CA HIS A 263 -25.27 10.48 -2.45
C HIS A 263 -23.98 10.16 -3.20
N VAL A 264 -23.90 10.52 -4.49
CA VAL A 264 -22.69 10.32 -5.30
C VAL A 264 -21.48 11.02 -4.68
N ARG A 265 -21.62 12.27 -4.23
CA ARG A 265 -20.53 13.00 -3.56
C ARG A 265 -20.08 12.29 -2.28
N ALA A 266 -21.02 11.80 -1.48
CA ALA A 266 -20.71 11.07 -0.25
C ALA A 266 -19.95 9.77 -0.53
N ILE A 267 -20.39 8.97 -1.49
CA ILE A 267 -19.77 7.70 -1.89
C ILE A 267 -18.32 7.92 -2.34
N TYR A 268 -18.09 8.81 -3.32
CA TYR A 268 -16.74 9.05 -3.83
C TYR A 268 -15.81 9.66 -2.77
N ARG A 269 -16.33 10.49 -1.85
CA ARG A 269 -15.55 11.01 -0.72
C ARG A 269 -15.12 9.89 0.23
N GLU A 270 -16.02 8.98 0.58
CA GLU A 270 -15.69 7.81 1.40
C GLU A 270 -14.61 6.96 0.74
N TRP A 271 -14.77 6.65 -0.55
CA TRP A 271 -13.78 5.86 -1.31
C TRP A 271 -12.39 6.50 -1.30
N LYS A 272 -12.34 7.80 -1.57
CA LYS A 272 -11.09 8.56 -1.64
C LYS A 272 -10.39 8.70 -0.29
N THR A 273 -11.14 8.74 0.82
CA THR A 273 -10.59 9.04 2.15
C THR A 273 -10.35 7.80 3.00
N GLN A 274 -11.00 6.69 2.71
CA GLN A 274 -10.97 5.48 3.54
C GLN A 274 -10.64 4.24 2.71
N ARG A 275 -11.49 3.89 1.73
CA ARG A 275 -11.45 2.58 1.06
C ARG A 275 -10.20 2.34 0.22
N ILE A 276 -9.68 3.35 -0.47
CA ILE A 276 -8.45 3.17 -1.27
C ILE A 276 -7.28 2.79 -0.39
N ASP A 277 -7.06 3.54 0.71
CA ASP A 277 -5.89 3.34 1.55
C ASP A 277 -5.97 1.99 2.29
N GLU A 278 -7.19 1.54 2.63
CA GLU A 278 -7.44 0.23 3.21
C GLU A 278 -7.07 -0.94 2.27
N HIS A 279 -7.37 -0.83 0.98
CA HIS A 279 -7.28 -1.98 0.06
C HIS A 279 -6.02 -2.01 -0.81
N VAL A 280 -5.44 -0.86 -1.13
CA VAL A 280 -4.27 -0.81 -2.04
C VAL A 280 -3.07 -1.54 -1.46
N GLU A 281 -2.90 -1.49 -0.14
CA GLU A 281 -1.81 -2.16 0.57
C GLU A 281 -1.87 -3.68 0.36
N ASP A 282 -3.06 -4.26 0.49
CA ASP A 282 -3.30 -5.68 0.28
C ASP A 282 -3.09 -6.10 -1.16
N VAL A 283 -3.60 -5.32 -2.12
CA VAL A 283 -3.46 -5.61 -3.55
C VAL A 283 -1.98 -5.66 -3.95
N VAL A 284 -1.17 -4.71 -3.45
CA VAL A 284 0.28 -4.69 -3.70
C VAL A 284 0.98 -5.88 -3.05
N ARG A 285 0.59 -6.29 -1.83
CA ARG A 285 1.15 -7.48 -1.17
C ARG A 285 0.79 -8.77 -1.89
N ILE A 286 -0.43 -8.89 -2.43
CA ILE A 286 -0.84 -10.03 -3.26
C ILE A 286 0.08 -10.11 -4.49
N ALA A 287 0.28 -9.01 -5.20
CA ALA A 287 1.18 -8.98 -6.37
C ALA A 287 2.61 -9.39 -5.99
N PHE A 288 3.15 -8.90 -4.87
CA PHE A 288 4.45 -9.32 -4.35
C PHE A 288 4.51 -10.84 -4.09
N GLY A 289 3.55 -11.38 -3.35
CA GLY A 289 3.53 -12.80 -2.99
C GLY A 289 3.43 -13.73 -4.20
N HIS A 290 2.57 -13.39 -5.17
CA HIS A 290 2.43 -14.15 -6.40
C HIS A 290 3.67 -14.02 -7.30
N GLY A 291 4.33 -12.85 -7.33
CA GLY A 291 5.61 -12.69 -8.01
C GLY A 291 6.71 -13.56 -7.40
N ALA A 292 6.76 -13.65 -6.07
CA ALA A 292 7.69 -14.53 -5.37
C ALA A 292 7.43 -16.01 -5.69
N LEU A 293 6.17 -16.43 -5.75
CA LEU A 293 5.80 -17.80 -6.13
C LEU A 293 6.15 -18.12 -7.59
N ALA A 294 5.94 -17.17 -8.52
CA ALA A 294 6.07 -17.38 -9.97
C ALA A 294 7.47 -17.83 -10.41
N VAL A 295 8.52 -17.45 -9.68
CA VAL A 295 9.91 -17.77 -10.04
C VAL A 295 10.41 -19.10 -9.49
N LEU A 296 9.63 -19.77 -8.64
CA LEU A 296 10.01 -21.02 -8.02
C LEU A 296 9.74 -22.20 -8.96
N THR A 297 10.76 -23.04 -9.16
CA THR A 297 10.57 -24.31 -9.85
C THR A 297 9.60 -25.19 -9.05
N PRO A 298 8.59 -25.83 -9.68
CA PRO A 298 7.70 -26.75 -8.99
C PRO A 298 8.48 -27.79 -8.18
N GLY A 299 8.08 -28.01 -6.92
CA GLY A 299 8.79 -28.90 -6.01
C GLY A 299 9.86 -28.23 -5.14
N THR A 300 10.22 -26.96 -5.39
CA THR A 300 11.14 -26.22 -4.50
C THR A 300 10.55 -26.11 -3.09
N PRO A 301 11.26 -26.52 -2.03
CA PRO A 301 10.71 -26.46 -0.68
C PRO A 301 10.62 -25.00 -0.19
N ILE A 302 9.43 -24.59 0.21
CA ILE A 302 9.12 -23.25 0.73
C ILE A 302 8.40 -23.33 2.06
N CYS A 303 8.60 -22.33 2.90
CA CYS A 303 7.93 -22.17 4.18
C CYS A 303 7.13 -20.87 4.22
N TRP A 304 6.10 -20.84 5.05
CA TRP A 304 5.37 -19.63 5.38
C TRP A 304 6.06 -18.92 6.54
N ALA A 305 6.47 -17.66 6.34
CA ALA A 305 7.04 -16.85 7.41
C ALA A 305 5.99 -15.89 7.97
N VAL A 306 5.69 -16.03 9.26
CA VAL A 306 4.80 -15.14 10.01
C VAL A 306 5.54 -13.84 10.32
N ASP A 307 4.93 -12.69 10.02
CA ASP A 307 5.48 -11.39 10.39
C ASP A 307 5.33 -11.18 11.91
N PRO A 308 6.44 -11.12 12.69
CA PRO A 308 6.35 -10.93 14.13
C PRO A 308 5.79 -9.56 14.52
N ASN A 309 5.78 -8.59 13.61
CA ASN A 309 5.20 -7.25 13.78
C ASN A 309 3.87 -7.10 13.04
N GLY A 310 3.34 -8.18 12.48
CA GLY A 310 2.06 -8.21 11.78
C GLY A 310 0.86 -8.37 12.71
N PRO A 311 -0.37 -8.18 12.20
CA PRO A 311 -1.56 -8.58 12.94
C PRO A 311 -1.60 -10.10 13.14
N ALA A 312 -2.34 -10.57 14.15
CA ALA A 312 -2.56 -11.99 14.37
C ALA A 312 -3.18 -12.65 13.14
N CYS A 313 -2.63 -13.79 12.73
CA CYS A 313 -2.99 -14.47 11.50
C CYS A 313 -3.01 -15.98 11.74
N PRO A 314 -4.15 -16.54 12.22
CA PRO A 314 -4.26 -17.97 12.52
C PRO A 314 -3.90 -18.86 11.34
N ASP A 315 -4.31 -18.46 10.12
CA ASP A 315 -3.98 -19.22 8.91
C ASP A 315 -2.48 -19.23 8.63
N ALA A 316 -1.77 -18.13 8.91
CA ALA A 316 -0.32 -18.07 8.77
C ALA A 316 0.40 -18.88 9.84
N ASP A 317 -0.11 -18.89 11.06
CA ASP A 317 0.42 -19.71 12.15
C ASP A 317 0.28 -21.20 11.79
N ASP A 318 -0.89 -21.63 11.31
CA ASP A 318 -1.12 -23.00 10.83
C ASP A 318 -0.22 -23.35 9.63
N ASN A 319 -0.06 -22.43 8.69
CA ASN A 319 0.82 -22.63 7.54
C ASN A 319 2.30 -22.74 7.94
N ALA A 320 2.74 -21.93 8.92
CA ALA A 320 4.10 -21.98 9.44
C ALA A 320 4.35 -23.27 10.25
N LEU A 321 3.37 -23.71 11.06
CA LEU A 321 3.42 -24.96 11.81
C LEU A 321 3.46 -26.19 10.89
N GLY A 322 2.83 -26.12 9.72
CA GLY A 322 2.87 -27.16 8.69
C GLY A 322 4.26 -27.39 8.10
N GLY A 323 5.20 -26.45 8.27
CA GLY A 323 6.57 -26.57 7.80
C GLY A 323 6.72 -26.35 6.29
N ALA A 324 7.73 -27.00 5.70
CA ALA A 324 8.05 -26.82 4.29
C ALA A 324 7.06 -27.57 3.38
N VAL A 325 6.54 -26.88 2.36
CA VAL A 325 5.74 -27.47 1.27
C VAL A 325 6.45 -27.29 -0.06
N ALA A 326 6.13 -28.14 -1.03
CA ALA A 326 6.62 -27.98 -2.39
C ALA A 326 5.94 -26.77 -3.06
N ALA A 327 6.71 -25.88 -3.70
CA ALA A 327 6.17 -24.79 -4.49
C ALA A 327 5.13 -25.29 -5.50
N GLY A 328 3.95 -24.65 -5.51
CA GLY A 328 2.78 -25.07 -6.29
C GLY A 328 1.88 -26.10 -5.61
N GLN A 329 2.19 -26.54 -4.39
CA GLN A 329 1.27 -27.31 -3.54
C GLN A 329 0.65 -26.40 -2.46
N PRO A 330 -0.59 -26.69 -2.04
CA PRO A 330 -1.23 -25.93 -0.98
C PRO A 330 -0.53 -26.12 0.38
N PHE A 331 -0.48 -25.04 1.14
CA PHE A 331 -0.23 -25.08 2.59
C PHE A 331 -1.44 -25.68 3.33
N PRO A 332 -1.36 -25.99 4.64
CA PRO A 332 -2.45 -26.55 5.43
C PRO A 332 -3.81 -25.81 5.34
N THR A 333 -3.79 -24.50 5.07
CA THR A 333 -5.00 -23.68 4.89
C THR A 333 -5.41 -23.50 3.43
N ASP A 334 -4.98 -24.40 2.54
CA ASP A 334 -5.27 -24.41 1.09
C ASP A 334 -4.69 -23.23 0.28
N HIS A 335 -4.02 -22.28 0.92
CA HIS A 335 -3.32 -21.19 0.25
C HIS A 335 -2.07 -21.69 -0.48
N LEU A 336 -1.81 -21.16 -1.68
CA LEU A 336 -0.59 -21.43 -2.44
C LEU A 336 0.57 -20.49 -2.08
N CYS A 337 0.24 -19.26 -1.65
CA CYS A 337 1.21 -18.27 -1.23
C CYS A 337 0.59 -17.27 -0.26
N ALA A 338 1.43 -16.53 0.45
CA ALA A 338 1.03 -15.36 1.21
C ALA A 338 0.68 -14.18 0.28
N PRO A 339 -0.17 -13.24 0.69
CA PRO A 339 -0.95 -13.22 1.94
C PRO A 339 -2.15 -14.19 1.93
N ALA A 340 -2.55 -14.70 3.11
CA ALA A 340 -3.73 -15.58 3.24
C ALA A 340 -5.06 -14.81 3.19
N HIS A 341 -5.10 -13.61 3.75
CA HIS A 341 -6.31 -12.81 3.88
C HIS A 341 -5.98 -11.30 3.86
N PRO A 342 -6.99 -10.41 3.72
CA PRO A 342 -6.80 -8.96 3.86
C PRO A 342 -6.06 -8.60 5.15
N GLY A 343 -5.08 -7.69 5.09
CA GLY A 343 -4.24 -7.28 6.22
C GLY A 343 -3.13 -8.27 6.62
N CYS A 344 -3.04 -9.45 6.01
CA CYS A 344 -1.95 -10.39 6.29
C CYS A 344 -0.60 -9.83 5.78
N ARG A 345 0.39 -9.77 6.67
CA ARG A 345 1.75 -9.27 6.38
C ARG A 345 2.78 -10.39 6.25
N CYS A 346 2.35 -11.64 6.13
CA CYS A 346 3.26 -12.78 6.01
C CYS A 346 3.89 -12.84 4.60
N LEU A 347 4.93 -13.67 4.43
CA LEU A 347 5.56 -13.90 3.13
C LEU A 347 6.06 -15.35 3.00
N LEU A 348 6.38 -15.74 1.77
CA LEU A 348 7.07 -17.01 1.51
C LEU A 348 8.58 -16.85 1.67
N VAL A 349 9.23 -17.86 2.24
CA VAL A 349 10.70 -18.01 2.25
C VAL A 349 11.08 -19.38 1.71
N ARG A 350 12.29 -19.51 1.17
CA ARG A 350 12.84 -20.84 0.88
C ARG A 350 13.10 -21.58 2.20
N ALA A 351 12.81 -22.88 2.23
CA ALA A 351 13.16 -23.70 3.38
C ALA A 351 14.69 -23.72 3.55
N SER A 352 15.16 -23.60 4.79
CA SER A 352 16.58 -23.74 5.10
C SER A 352 17.01 -25.18 4.82
N SER A 353 18.01 -25.36 3.97
CA SER A 353 18.58 -26.67 3.61
C SER A 353 19.19 -27.41 4.79
#